data_AF-A0A7J0GDB3-F1
#
_entry.id   AF-A0A7J0GDB3-F1
#
_cell.length_a   1.000
_cell.length_b   1.000
_cell.length_c   1.000
_cell.angle_alpha   90.00
_cell.angle_beta   90.00
_cell.angle_gamma   90.00
#
_symmetry.space_group_name_H-M   'P 1'
#
loop_
_entity.id
_entity.type
_entity.pdbx_description
1 polymer ?
#
loop_
_entity_poly.entity_id
_entity_poly.type
_entity_poly.pdbx_seq_one_letter_code
_entity_poly.pdbx_strand_id
1 'polypeptide(L)'
;MASPLAGDDMARSTSSRRSMAAMGSRRSWASGSFREVWHGPPDVFTRSGRQSGGEDEEELRWAAIERLPTYDRLRKGVLSKVLDNGRIVRDEVDVTRLGAQDKKLLMESILKIVEDDNDKFLQKLRGQD
;
A
#
# COMPACT_ATOMS: atom_id res chain seq x y z
N MET A 1 16.31 -63.02 -37.84
CA MET A 1 17.34 -62.75 -38.87
C MET A 1 17.90 -61.35 -38.62
N ALA A 2 19.21 -61.31 -38.31
CA ALA A 2 20.15 -60.17 -38.30
C ALA A 2 19.89 -58.90 -37.45
N SER A 3 20.62 -58.81 -36.33
CA SER A 3 21.12 -57.56 -35.68
C SER A 3 22.43 -57.11 -36.38
N PRO A 4 23.28 -56.21 -35.84
CA PRO A 4 23.15 -55.02 -34.95
C PRO A 4 24.00 -53.82 -35.47
N LEU A 5 23.90 -52.61 -34.88
CA LEU A 5 24.98 -51.61 -34.77
C LEU A 5 24.66 -50.72 -33.53
N ALA A 6 25.15 -51.03 -32.32
CA ALA A 6 26.48 -50.78 -31.77
C ALA A 6 26.80 -49.29 -31.59
N GLY A 7 26.90 -48.87 -30.32
CA GLY A 7 27.23 -47.51 -29.89
C GLY A 7 27.07 -47.36 -28.37
N ASP A 8 27.95 -48.03 -27.61
CA ASP A 8 28.29 -47.74 -26.21
C ASP A 8 28.76 -46.26 -26.09
N ASP A 9 28.88 -45.56 -24.96
CA ASP A 9 29.29 -45.98 -23.64
C ASP A 9 29.17 -44.80 -22.63
N MET A 10 29.17 -45.17 -21.35
CA MET A 10 29.77 -44.49 -20.20
C MET A 10 29.17 -43.24 -19.55
N ALA A 11 28.68 -43.52 -18.34
CA ALA A 11 28.36 -42.61 -17.25
C ALA A 11 29.48 -41.65 -16.85
N ARG A 12 29.10 -40.44 -16.45
CA ARG A 12 29.80 -39.68 -15.41
C ARG A 12 28.79 -39.07 -14.44
N SER A 13 28.67 -39.73 -13.29
CA SER A 13 28.11 -39.19 -12.07
C SER A 13 29.10 -38.19 -11.48
N THR A 14 28.72 -36.92 -11.33
CA THR A 14 29.41 -35.97 -10.44
C THR A 14 28.43 -34.97 -9.83
N SER A 15 28.50 -34.89 -8.50
CA SER A 15 28.11 -33.77 -7.63
C SER A 15 26.64 -33.34 -7.57
N SER A 16 25.98 -33.86 -6.54
CA SER A 16 25.40 -33.07 -5.44
C SER A 16 25.61 -31.55 -5.56
N ARG A 17 24.51 -30.80 -5.61
CA ARG A 17 24.21 -29.69 -4.70
C ARG A 17 22.73 -29.30 -4.81
N ARG A 18 21.99 -29.66 -3.75
CA ARG A 18 20.74 -29.00 -3.38
C ARG A 18 21.08 -27.60 -2.85
N SER A 19 20.44 -26.57 -3.40
CA SER A 19 20.04 -25.32 -2.74
C SER A 19 19.42 -24.45 -3.84
N MET A 20 18.10 -24.33 -3.90
CA MET A 20 17.35 -23.32 -3.14
C MET A 20 18.04 -21.95 -3.21
N ALA A 21 18.16 -21.39 -4.41
CA ALA A 21 18.41 -19.97 -4.56
C ALA A 21 17.09 -19.27 -4.23
N ALA A 22 17.07 -18.74 -3.01
CA ALA A 22 15.99 -18.00 -2.42
C ALA A 22 15.40 -16.98 -3.39
N MET A 23 14.08 -16.92 -3.33
CA MET A 23 13.19 -15.84 -3.72
C MET A 23 13.85 -14.47 -3.54
N GLY A 24 14.59 -14.03 -4.56
CA GLY A 24 14.91 -12.63 -4.74
C GLY A 24 13.64 -11.95 -5.21
N SER A 25 12.72 -11.70 -4.28
CA SER A 25 11.63 -10.75 -4.50
C SER A 25 12.32 -9.41 -4.73
N ARG A 26 12.61 -9.15 -6.00
CA ARG A 26 12.77 -7.80 -6.51
C ARG A 26 11.44 -7.18 -6.14
N ARG A 27 11.43 -6.47 -5.02
CA ARG A 27 10.40 -5.53 -4.65
C ARG A 27 10.41 -4.52 -5.79
N SER A 28 9.68 -4.89 -6.83
CA SER A 28 9.00 -3.97 -7.70
C SER A 28 8.38 -2.98 -6.73
N TRP A 29 8.97 -1.79 -6.66
CA TRP A 29 8.24 -0.55 -6.50
C TRP A 29 7.07 -0.56 -7.50
N ALA A 30 6.07 -1.38 -7.19
CA ALA A 30 4.75 -1.22 -7.74
C ALA A 30 4.38 0.21 -7.40
N SER A 31 3.75 0.89 -8.34
CA SER A 31 3.15 2.21 -8.14
C SER A 31 2.14 2.11 -7.00
N GLY A 32 2.63 2.17 -5.75
CA GLY A 32 1.81 2.16 -4.56
C GLY A 32 0.92 3.39 -4.61
N SER A 33 -0.33 3.18 -4.28
CA SER A 33 -1.23 4.31 -4.04
C SER A 33 -0.62 5.19 -2.96
N PHE A 34 -0.77 6.51 -3.08
CA PHE A 34 -0.36 7.45 -2.03
C PHE A 34 -0.90 7.01 -0.66
N ARG A 35 -2.09 6.39 -0.64
CA ARG A 35 -2.69 5.81 0.55
C ARG A 35 -1.83 4.74 1.24
N GLU A 36 -1.19 3.85 0.49
CA GLU A 36 -0.40 2.75 1.05
C GLU A 36 0.89 3.25 1.71
N VAL A 37 1.42 4.38 1.24
CA VAL A 37 2.57 5.07 1.84
C VAL A 37 2.18 5.77 3.15
N TRP A 38 1.00 6.37 3.22
CA TRP A 38 0.57 7.18 4.37
C TRP A 38 -0.17 6.39 5.45
N HIS A 39 -0.89 5.33 5.11
CA HIS A 39 -1.64 4.51 6.06
C HIS A 39 -0.91 3.21 6.45
N GLY A 40 0.26 2.93 5.86
CA GLY A 40 0.97 1.67 6.03
C GLY A 40 0.27 0.50 5.32
N PRO A 41 0.92 -0.67 5.23
CA PRO A 41 0.31 -1.85 4.63
C PRO A 41 -0.92 -2.27 5.46
N PRO A 42 -2.08 -2.51 4.82
CA PRO A 42 -3.27 -2.96 5.53
C PRO A 42 -3.03 -4.33 6.15
N ASP A 43 -3.40 -4.50 7.42
CA ASP A 43 -3.24 -5.76 8.14
C ASP A 43 -4.33 -6.76 7.68
N VAL A 44 -3.96 -7.65 6.75
CA VAL A 44 -4.90 -8.55 6.04
C VAL A 44 -5.58 -9.57 6.98
N PHE A 45 -5.07 -9.76 8.20
CA PHE A 45 -5.49 -10.85 9.09
C PHE A 45 -6.46 -10.44 10.23
N THR A 46 -6.88 -9.18 10.33
CA THR A 46 -7.80 -8.71 11.41
C THR A 46 -9.23 -8.44 10.95
N ARG A 47 -9.60 -8.79 9.71
CA ARG A 47 -10.96 -8.61 9.15
C ARG A 47 -11.97 -9.63 9.70
N SER A 48 -12.19 -9.64 11.01
CA SER A 48 -13.27 -10.42 11.64
C SER A 48 -14.45 -9.53 12.00
N GLY A 49 -15.37 -9.44 11.05
CA GLY A 49 -16.81 -9.23 11.20
C GLY A 49 -17.31 -8.27 12.28
N ARG A 50 -17.46 -6.97 11.92
CA ARG A 50 -18.61 -6.11 12.28
C ARG A 50 -18.52 -4.63 11.82
N GLN A 51 -17.75 -4.31 10.78
CA GLN A 51 -17.54 -2.93 10.31
C GLN A 51 -17.70 -2.76 8.79
N SER A 52 -18.59 -3.53 8.15
CA SER A 52 -18.59 -3.75 6.68
C SER A 52 -19.55 -2.86 5.88
N GLY A 53 -19.61 -1.55 6.18
CA GLY A 53 -20.45 -0.63 5.40
C GLY A 53 -19.67 0.58 4.90
N GLY A 54 -19.23 1.42 5.85
CA GLY A 54 -18.55 2.67 5.52
C GLY A 54 -17.11 2.50 5.04
N GLU A 55 -16.41 1.46 5.51
CA GLU A 55 -15.02 1.18 5.08
C GLU A 55 -14.97 0.65 3.65
N ASP A 56 -15.88 -0.28 3.30
CA ASP A 56 -15.98 -0.81 1.95
C ASP A 56 -16.36 0.30 0.94
N GLU A 57 -17.24 1.24 1.32
CA GLU A 57 -17.55 2.42 0.47
C GLU A 57 -16.35 3.35 0.29
N GLU A 58 -15.54 3.54 1.33
CA GLU A 58 -14.32 4.36 1.25
C GLU A 58 -13.28 3.70 0.35
N GLU A 59 -13.09 2.38 0.48
CA GLU A 59 -12.23 1.59 -0.39
C GLU A 59 -12.63 1.71 -1.86
N LEU A 60 -13.93 1.67 -2.15
CA LEU A 60 -14.45 1.87 -3.51
C LEU A 60 -14.10 3.27 -4.06
N ARG A 61 -14.14 4.31 -3.23
CA ARG A 61 -13.76 5.69 -3.63
C ARG A 61 -12.27 5.79 -3.91
N TRP A 62 -11.43 5.21 -3.06
CA TRP A 62 -9.98 5.16 -3.31
C TRP A 62 -9.64 4.38 -4.59
N ALA A 63 -10.29 3.24 -4.81
CA ALA A 63 -10.13 2.47 -6.03
C ALA A 63 -10.55 3.26 -7.28
N ALA A 64 -11.59 4.09 -7.18
CA ALA A 64 -11.99 4.98 -8.27
C ALA A 64 -10.90 6.03 -8.57
N ILE A 65 -10.29 6.64 -7.55
CA ILE A 65 -9.20 7.62 -7.71
C ILE A 65 -7.95 6.97 -8.32
N GLU A 66 -7.61 5.75 -7.91
CA GLU A 66 -6.42 5.03 -8.40
C GLU A 66 -6.51 4.66 -9.89
N ARG A 67 -7.74 4.48 -10.39
CA ARG A 67 -8.02 4.22 -11.81
C ARG A 67 -7.95 5.48 -12.68
N LEU A 68 -7.85 6.67 -12.08
CA LEU A 68 -7.73 7.91 -12.84
C LEU A 68 -6.36 8.03 -13.52
N PRO A 69 -6.26 8.82 -14.62
CA PRO A 69 -4.98 9.21 -15.18
C PRO A 69 -4.07 9.88 -14.14
N THR A 70 -2.75 9.80 -14.36
CA THR A 70 -1.73 10.27 -13.39
C THR A 70 -1.99 11.68 -12.88
N TYR A 71 -2.40 12.60 -13.76
CA TYR A 71 -2.63 13.99 -13.40
C TYR A 71 -3.82 14.18 -12.45
N ASP A 72 -4.94 13.52 -12.73
CA ASP A 72 -6.15 13.62 -11.92
C ASP A 72 -5.95 12.93 -10.56
N ARG A 73 -5.23 11.81 -10.56
CA ARG A 73 -4.86 11.07 -9.34
C ARG A 73 -4.03 11.92 -8.36
N LEU A 74 -3.18 12.83 -8.85
CA LEU A 74 -2.37 13.72 -8.00
C LEU A 74 -3.20 14.86 -7.37
N ARG A 75 -4.40 15.13 -7.88
CA ARG A 75 -5.22 16.29 -7.50
C ARG A 75 -6.43 15.90 -6.66
N LYS A 76 -6.87 14.66 -6.79
CA LYS A 76 -8.05 14.13 -6.10
C LYS A 76 -7.66 13.28 -4.91
N GLY A 77 -8.42 13.39 -3.83
CA GLY A 77 -8.28 12.58 -2.63
C GLY A 77 -9.60 12.45 -1.88
N VAL A 78 -9.67 11.56 -0.90
CA VAL A 78 -10.83 11.46 0.00
C VAL A 78 -10.55 12.25 1.28
N LEU A 79 -11.39 13.22 1.61
CA LEU A 79 -11.26 14.05 2.81
C LEU A 79 -12.43 13.81 3.78
N SER A 80 -12.14 13.77 5.08
CA SER A 80 -13.16 13.72 6.13
C SER A 80 -13.63 15.13 6.47
N LYS A 81 -14.94 15.37 6.40
CA LYS A 81 -15.62 16.61 6.81
C LYS A 81 -16.49 16.32 8.03
N VAL A 82 -16.41 17.19 9.02
CA VAL A 82 -17.30 17.14 10.19
C VAL A 82 -18.49 18.06 9.90
N LEU A 83 -19.69 17.50 9.89
CA LEU A 83 -20.93 18.25 9.74
C LEU A 83 -21.32 18.91 11.07
N ASP A 84 -22.22 19.89 11.02
CA ASP A 84 -22.71 20.62 12.20
C ASP A 84 -23.37 19.73 13.25
N ASN A 85 -23.86 18.56 12.84
CA ASN A 85 -24.44 17.53 13.72
C ASN A 85 -23.40 16.58 14.33
N GLY A 86 -22.10 16.87 14.17
CA GLY A 86 -20.99 16.06 14.65
C GLY A 86 -20.71 14.79 13.85
N ARG A 87 -21.46 14.52 12.77
CA ARG A 87 -21.19 13.36 11.91
C ARG A 87 -19.99 13.62 11.01
N ILE A 88 -19.12 12.63 10.89
CA ILE A 88 -17.98 12.66 9.99
C ILE A 88 -18.41 12.01 8.67
N VAL A 89 -18.35 12.77 7.58
CA VAL A 89 -18.59 12.28 6.22
C VAL A 89 -17.27 12.34 5.47
N ARG A 90 -16.92 11.25 4.79
CA ARG A 90 -15.78 11.24 3.87
C ARG A 90 -16.30 11.54 2.49
N ASP A 91 -15.58 12.32 1.68
CA ASP A 91 -15.95 12.67 0.31
C ASP A 91 -14.72 12.77 -0.60
N GLU A 92 -14.90 12.46 -1.89
CA GLU A 92 -13.89 12.75 -2.91
C GLU A 92 -13.81 14.27 -3.14
N VAL A 93 -12.59 14.81 -3.12
CA VAL A 93 -12.32 16.24 -3.23
C VAL A 93 -11.17 16.46 -4.22
N ASP A 94 -11.35 17.41 -5.14
CA ASP A 94 -10.27 17.97 -5.93
C ASP A 94 -9.59 19.10 -5.12
N VAL A 95 -8.38 18.83 -4.65
CA VAL A 95 -7.59 19.72 -3.79
C VAL A 95 -7.27 21.03 -4.50
N THR A 96 -7.18 21.04 -5.84
CA THR A 96 -6.88 22.25 -6.60
C THR A 96 -8.02 23.27 -6.53
N ARG A 97 -9.26 22.76 -6.42
CA ARG A 97 -10.49 23.55 -6.37
C ARG A 97 -10.88 24.00 -4.97
N LEU A 98 -10.14 23.61 -3.93
CA LEU A 98 -10.38 24.06 -2.56
C LEU A 98 -10.15 25.57 -2.41
N GLY A 99 -10.96 26.21 -1.56
CA GLY A 99 -10.77 27.59 -1.14
C GLY A 99 -9.47 27.79 -0.36
N ALA A 100 -9.00 29.02 -0.24
CA ALA A 100 -7.74 29.32 0.46
C ALA A 100 -7.80 28.91 1.96
N GLN A 101 -8.94 29.13 2.60
CA GLN A 101 -9.18 28.76 3.99
C GLN A 101 -9.17 27.23 4.17
N ASP A 102 -9.89 26.51 3.30
CA ASP A 102 -9.94 25.04 3.34
C ASP A 102 -8.56 24.43 3.11
N LYS A 103 -7.77 24.99 2.19
CA LYS A 103 -6.38 24.60 1.95
C LYS A 103 -5.50 24.82 3.18
N LYS A 104 -5.69 25.93 3.89
CA LYS A 104 -4.96 26.23 5.13
C LYS A 104 -5.29 25.21 6.22
N LEU A 105 -6.58 24.94 6.43
CA LEU A 105 -7.04 23.95 7.41
C LEU A 105 -6.54 22.53 7.08
N LEU A 106 -6.57 22.16 5.80
CA LEU A 106 -6.01 20.88 5.34
C LEU A 106 -4.52 20.79 5.66
N MET A 107 -3.75 21.85 5.37
CA MET A 107 -2.32 21.88 5.66
C MET A 107 -2.03 21.78 7.17
N GLU A 108 -2.76 22.53 8.00
CA GLU A 108 -2.64 22.46 9.46
C GLU A 108 -2.96 21.06 9.99
N SER A 109 -4.00 20.41 9.47
CA SER A 109 -4.34 19.03 9.84
C SER A 109 -3.26 18.03 9.43
N ILE A 110 -2.64 18.18 8.26
CA ILE A 110 -1.56 17.30 7.80
C ILE A 110 -0.34 17.47 8.70
N LEU A 111 0.07 18.71 8.99
CA LEU A 111 1.21 19.00 9.85
C LEU A 111 1.03 18.40 11.24
N LYS A 112 -0.16 18.56 11.82
CA LYS A 112 -0.49 17.97 13.12
C LYS A 112 -0.33 16.45 13.14
N ILE A 113 -0.82 15.74 12.11
CA ILE A 113 -0.69 14.27 12.02
C ILE A 113 0.80 13.88 11.93
N VAL A 114 1.59 14.62 11.15
CA VAL A 114 3.03 14.38 11.01
C VAL A 114 3.77 14.59 12.34
N GLU A 115 3.44 15.65 13.08
CA GLU A 115 3.98 15.92 14.41
C GLU A 115 3.64 14.79 15.39
N ASP A 116 2.36 14.41 15.47
CA ASP A 116 1.88 13.34 16.36
C ASP A 116 2.58 12.00 16.06
N ASP A 117 2.81 11.67 14.79
CA ASP A 117 3.48 10.43 14.39
C ASP A 117 5.00 10.48 14.61
N ASN A 118 5.63 11.64 14.43
CA ASN A 118 7.05 11.84 14.75
C ASN A 118 7.28 11.72 16.26
N ASP A 119 6.42 12.33 17.08
CA ASP A 119 6.50 12.21 18.53
C ASP A 119 6.36 10.74 18.98
N LYS A 120 5.42 9.99 18.42
CA LYS A 120 5.30 8.54 18.68
C LYS A 120 6.55 7.78 18.24
N PHE A 121 7.12 8.12 17.08
CA PHE A 121 8.33 7.48 16.58
C PHE A 121 9.53 7.74 17.50
N LEU A 122 9.74 8.99 17.90
CA LEU A 122 10.82 9.41 18.81
C LEU A 122 10.64 8.82 20.21
N GLN A 123 9.41 8.72 20.72
CA GLN A 123 9.12 8.05 21.99
C GLN A 123 9.52 6.58 21.97
N LYS A 124 9.20 5.85 20.89
CA LYS A 124 9.63 4.45 20.73
C LYS A 124 11.15 4.31 20.68
N LEU A 125 11.83 5.23 20.00
CA LEU A 125 13.29 5.23 19.92
C LEU A 125 13.95 5.49 21.28
N ARG A 126 13.39 6.39 22.09
CA ARG A 126 13.90 6.74 23.44
C ARG A 126 13.58 5.70 24.50
N GLY A 127 12.49 4.94 24.34
CA GLY A 127 12.12 3.84 25.24
C GLY A 127 12.79 2.50 24.92
N GLN A 128 13.71 2.46 23.96
CA GLN A 128 14.49 1.29 23.56
C GLN A 128 15.89 1.21 24.21
N ASP A 129 16.14 2.01 25.27
CA ASP A 129 17.32 1.88 26.15
C ASP A 129 17.06 0.90 27.32
#